data_AF-A0A1Y0BWS4-F1
#
_entry.id   AF-A0A1Y0BWS4-F1
#
_cell.length_a   1.000
_cell.length_b   1.000
_cell.length_c   1.000
_cell.angle_alpha   90.00
_cell.angle_beta   90.00
_cell.angle_gamma   90.00
#
_symmetry.space_group_name_H-M   'P 1'
#
loop_
_entity.id
_entity.type
_entity.pdbx_description
1 polymer ?
#
loop_
_entity_poly.entity_id
_entity_poly.type
_entity_poly.pdbx_seq_one_letter_code
_entity_poly.pdbx_strand_id
1 'polypeptide(L)'
;MDHQLGPPHGAEVVSAFDLLGHNENDLTAAFGFGLSRCPQLAVELLGRVSHALKIRVEGESSLALEVRGEVGRTDLEIRVGNALFIVEAKRGWLLPSQAQLEQYANRIEHHGRGALISLSQASHALARTSLPATVDGIRVVHLPWAEVLADIEAVKPDCRGRERVWLDELRAYLKEVVKVRNVAESWTYSVVLNDERPGGGATFKEIVTDQLAYFHPYGEGGWPTEPPNFMAFRWDGAVRRIHRVIDADVVPHLQDRYPYMTTKKNPLAARPHAVYSLGPQLPPFEPIPNGAPYRATRLWVLLDQLQTAPSLAEAISRTKALNGGPYTPAG
;
A
#
# COMPACT_ATOMS: atom_id res chain seq x y z
N MET A 1 18.88 -13.45 15.52
CA MET A 1 17.51 -13.10 15.12
C MET A 1 17.50 -13.18 13.61
N ASP A 2 16.76 -14.14 13.09
CA ASP A 2 16.92 -14.67 11.75
C ASP A 2 16.60 -13.65 10.66
N HIS A 3 17.61 -13.31 9.87
CA HIS A 3 17.44 -12.71 8.56
C HIS A 3 17.08 -13.83 7.58
N GLN A 4 15.81 -13.97 7.23
CA GLN A 4 15.45 -14.64 5.98
C GLN A 4 15.79 -13.70 4.83
N LEU A 5 17.05 -13.74 4.40
CA LEU A 5 17.50 -13.18 3.12
C LEU A 5 17.31 -14.26 2.06
N GLY A 6 16.22 -14.17 1.31
CA GLY A 6 15.97 -15.03 0.17
C GLY A 6 14.52 -14.91 -0.30
N PRO A 7 14.27 -15.09 -1.61
CA PRO A 7 12.92 -15.09 -2.13
C PRO A 7 12.08 -16.18 -1.45
N PRO A 8 10.78 -15.96 -1.21
CA PRO A 8 9.91 -17.00 -0.69
C PRO A 8 9.99 -18.24 -1.60
N HIS A 9 10.19 -19.42 -1.01
CA HIS A 9 10.38 -20.66 -1.76
C HIS A 9 9.27 -20.85 -2.81
N GLY A 10 9.63 -20.82 -4.09
CA GLY A 10 8.71 -21.06 -5.23
C GLY A 10 8.25 -19.83 -6.00
N ALA A 11 8.68 -18.61 -5.67
CA ALA A 11 8.40 -17.43 -6.49
C ALA A 11 9.27 -17.40 -7.77
N GLU A 12 8.67 -17.05 -8.90
CA GLU A 12 9.39 -16.77 -10.16
C GLU A 12 10.29 -15.55 -9.94
N VAL A 13 11.57 -15.66 -10.32
CA VAL A 13 12.52 -14.54 -10.27
C VAL A 13 12.39 -13.79 -11.58
N VAL A 14 11.68 -12.67 -11.57
CA VAL A 14 11.42 -11.83 -12.75
C VAL A 14 12.47 -10.72 -12.85
N SER A 15 13.08 -10.36 -11.73
CA SER A 15 14.20 -9.44 -11.62
C SER A 15 15.30 -9.95 -10.68
N ALA A 16 16.54 -9.55 -10.93
CA ALA A 16 17.66 -9.66 -9.99
C ALA A 16 17.35 -9.07 -8.60
N PHE A 17 16.46 -8.08 -8.50
CA PHE A 17 16.05 -7.51 -7.21
C PHE A 17 15.12 -8.42 -6.41
N ASP A 18 14.45 -9.41 -7.02
CA ASP A 18 13.63 -10.38 -6.28
C ASP A 18 14.47 -11.23 -5.32
N LEU A 19 15.79 -11.30 -5.54
CA LEU A 19 16.72 -11.96 -4.63
C LEU A 19 16.85 -11.26 -3.28
N LEU A 20 16.46 -9.97 -3.18
CA LEU A 20 16.40 -9.23 -1.92
C LEU A 20 15.16 -9.61 -1.10
N GLY A 21 14.03 -9.84 -1.77
CA GLY A 21 12.70 -9.95 -1.17
C GLY A 21 11.81 -8.76 -1.52
N HIS A 22 10.62 -8.68 -0.91
CA HIS A 22 9.60 -7.66 -1.20
C HIS A 22 9.17 -6.85 0.05
N ASN A 23 10.00 -6.81 1.10
CA ASN A 23 9.73 -5.99 2.30
C ASN A 23 10.23 -4.53 2.12
N GLU A 24 9.84 -3.60 2.99
CA GLU A 24 10.19 -2.16 2.89
C GLU A 24 11.69 -1.89 2.70
N ASN A 25 12.56 -2.62 3.42
CA ASN A 25 14.01 -2.46 3.29
C ASN A 25 14.50 -2.92 1.92
N ASP A 26 13.91 -3.99 1.38
CA ASP A 26 14.28 -4.53 0.07
C ASP A 26 13.91 -3.54 -1.05
N LEU A 27 12.73 -2.91 -0.96
CA LEU A 27 12.30 -1.85 -1.88
C LEU A 27 13.29 -0.69 -1.88
N THR A 28 13.64 -0.20 -0.69
CA THR A 28 14.58 0.89 -0.49
C THR A 28 15.95 0.55 -1.08
N ALA A 29 16.46 -0.65 -0.80
CA ALA A 29 17.75 -1.11 -1.30
C ALA A 29 17.77 -1.22 -2.82
N ALA A 30 16.74 -1.84 -3.42
CA ALA A 30 16.57 -1.93 -4.87
C ALA A 30 16.52 -0.54 -5.51
N PHE A 31 15.74 0.37 -4.92
CA PHE A 31 15.58 1.72 -5.43
C PHE A 31 16.87 2.54 -5.37
N GLY A 32 17.53 2.58 -4.21
CA GLY A 32 18.80 3.30 -4.07
C GLY A 32 19.92 2.68 -4.91
N PHE A 33 19.94 1.35 -5.09
CA PHE A 33 20.85 0.72 -6.04
C PHE A 33 20.55 1.20 -7.47
N GLY A 34 19.28 1.20 -7.90
CA GLY A 34 18.89 1.70 -9.22
C GLY A 34 19.32 3.14 -9.46
N LEU A 35 19.08 4.04 -8.51
CA LEU A 35 19.55 5.43 -8.56
C LEU A 35 21.09 5.51 -8.68
N SER A 36 21.83 4.65 -7.96
CA SER A 36 23.29 4.65 -8.01
C SER A 36 23.87 4.16 -9.34
N ARG A 37 23.10 3.37 -10.09
CA ARG A 37 23.49 2.83 -11.40
C ARG A 37 22.95 3.61 -12.58
N CYS A 38 21.98 4.50 -12.37
CA CYS A 38 21.39 5.33 -13.40
C CYS A 38 21.28 6.78 -12.91
N PRO A 39 22.32 7.62 -13.13
CA PRO A 39 22.32 9.01 -12.71
C PRO A 39 21.16 9.84 -13.28
N GLN A 40 20.70 9.51 -14.49
CA GLN A 40 19.57 10.18 -15.15
C GLN A 40 18.28 10.02 -14.34
N LEU A 41 18.04 8.84 -13.75
CA LEU A 41 16.89 8.62 -12.87
C LEU A 41 17.00 9.46 -11.58
N ALA A 42 18.20 9.58 -11.02
CA ALA A 42 18.44 10.44 -9.85
C ALA A 42 18.20 11.92 -10.16
N VAL A 43 18.61 12.37 -11.36
CA VAL A 43 18.34 13.75 -11.84
C VAL A 43 16.84 14.00 -11.97
N GLU A 44 16.07 13.10 -12.59
CA GLU A 44 14.61 13.28 -12.71
C GLU A 44 13.91 13.32 -11.36
N LEU A 45 14.26 12.40 -10.45
CA LEU A 45 13.69 12.39 -9.10
C LEU A 45 14.00 13.68 -8.34
N LEU A 46 15.27 14.13 -8.37
CA LEU A 46 15.67 15.36 -7.72
C LEU A 46 15.05 16.59 -8.39
N GLY A 47 14.85 16.57 -9.71
CA GLY A 47 14.14 17.61 -10.46
C GLY A 47 12.69 17.75 -9.98
N ARG A 48 11.98 16.62 -9.84
CA ARG A 48 10.61 16.56 -9.31
C ARG A 48 10.52 17.11 -7.89
N VAL A 49 11.39 16.64 -7.00
CA VAL A 49 11.45 17.10 -5.60
C VAL A 49 11.80 18.59 -5.53
N SER A 50 12.79 19.04 -6.29
CA SER A 50 13.23 20.44 -6.33
C SER A 50 12.13 21.35 -6.83
N HIS A 51 11.40 20.93 -7.87
CA HIS A 51 10.24 21.66 -8.38
C HIS A 51 9.12 21.75 -7.33
N ALA A 52 8.79 20.65 -6.65
CA ALA A 52 7.78 20.64 -5.59
C ALA A 52 8.15 21.56 -4.41
N LEU A 53 9.43 21.62 -4.08
CA LEU A 53 9.98 22.48 -3.03
C LEU A 53 10.22 23.92 -3.47
N LYS A 54 10.17 24.21 -4.78
CA LYS A 54 10.57 25.49 -5.38
C LYS A 54 12.01 25.89 -5.01
N ILE A 55 12.91 24.92 -4.97
CA ILE A 55 14.34 25.14 -4.71
C ILE A 55 15.16 24.77 -5.94
N ARG A 56 16.37 25.33 -6.03
CA ARG A 56 17.39 24.88 -6.99
C ARG A 56 18.44 24.06 -6.26
N VAL A 57 18.71 22.88 -6.79
CA VAL A 57 19.72 21.95 -6.31
C VAL A 57 20.73 21.80 -7.43
N GLU A 58 22.01 22.02 -7.13
CA GLU A 58 23.11 21.95 -8.09
C GLU A 58 24.27 21.19 -7.48
N GLY A 59 25.01 20.50 -8.34
CA GLY A 59 26.15 19.66 -7.96
C GLY A 59 25.91 18.19 -8.28
N GLU A 60 26.96 17.39 -8.12
CA GLU A 60 26.86 15.95 -8.24
C GLU A 60 26.13 15.35 -7.04
N SER A 61 25.21 14.43 -7.30
CA SER A 61 24.51 13.70 -6.26
C SER A 61 25.35 12.53 -5.76
N SER A 62 25.42 12.35 -4.44
CA SER A 62 25.91 11.13 -3.81
C SER A 62 24.78 10.44 -3.05
N LEU A 63 24.75 9.12 -3.10
CA LEU A 63 23.72 8.28 -2.50
C LEU A 63 24.33 7.47 -1.36
N ALA A 64 23.64 7.45 -0.22
CA ALA A 64 23.98 6.58 0.90
C ALA A 64 22.74 5.76 1.27
N LEU A 65 22.85 4.45 1.07
CA LEU A 65 21.86 3.49 1.54
C LEU A 65 22.14 3.19 3.02
N GLU A 66 21.07 3.07 3.82
CA GLU A 66 21.14 2.46 5.15
C GLU A 66 22.10 3.13 6.15
N VAL A 67 22.08 4.47 6.23
CA VAL A 67 22.93 5.22 7.17
C VAL A 67 22.44 5.02 8.61
N ARG A 68 23.18 4.22 9.39
CA ARG A 68 22.99 4.10 10.84
C ARG A 68 23.45 5.38 11.53
N GLY A 69 22.55 6.03 12.26
CA GLY A 69 22.86 7.07 13.23
C GLY A 69 22.37 6.68 14.63
N GLU A 70 22.60 7.54 15.61
CA GLU A 70 22.24 7.29 17.02
C GLU A 70 20.73 7.10 17.25
N VAL A 71 19.90 7.63 16.36
CA VAL A 71 18.42 7.69 16.49
C VAL A 71 17.70 6.68 15.57
N GLY A 72 18.43 5.98 14.68
CA GLY A 72 17.82 5.02 13.74
C GLY A 72 18.62 4.82 12.46
N ARG A 73 18.14 3.90 11.61
CA ARG A 73 18.65 3.64 10.26
C ARG A 73 17.82 4.47 9.28
N THR A 74 18.45 5.30 8.45
CA THR A 74 17.75 5.95 7.34
C THR A 74 17.65 4.98 6.18
N ASP A 75 16.48 4.89 5.56
CA ASP A 75 16.25 4.05 4.38
C ASP A 75 17.16 4.47 3.22
N LEU A 76 17.09 5.74 2.79
CA LEU A 76 17.93 6.26 1.71
C LEU A 76 18.23 7.76 1.90
N GLU A 77 19.51 8.12 1.82
CA GLU A 77 19.97 9.52 1.84
C GLU A 77 20.54 9.92 0.47
N ILE A 78 20.10 11.08 -0.04
CA ILE A 78 20.62 11.68 -1.28
C ILE A 78 21.21 13.05 -0.93
N ARG A 79 22.52 13.21 -1.17
CA ARG A 79 23.25 14.45 -0.91
C ARG A 79 23.61 15.13 -2.22
N VAL A 80 23.35 16.42 -2.32
CA VAL A 80 23.69 17.22 -3.50
C VAL A 80 24.18 18.60 -3.06
N GLY A 81 25.48 18.85 -3.18
CA GLY A 81 26.11 20.04 -2.60
C GLY A 81 25.83 20.11 -1.09
N ASN A 82 25.19 21.19 -0.64
CA ASN A 82 24.77 21.38 0.76
C ASN A 82 23.31 20.93 1.04
N ALA A 83 22.65 20.25 0.10
CA ALA A 83 21.30 19.71 0.30
C ALA A 83 21.35 18.23 0.71
N LEU A 84 20.54 17.86 1.71
CA LEU A 84 20.30 16.47 2.11
C LEU A 84 18.82 16.12 1.96
N PHE A 85 18.53 15.11 1.15
CA PHE A 85 17.20 14.55 1.01
C PHE A 85 17.17 13.18 1.68
N ILE A 86 16.20 12.97 2.56
CA ILE A 86 16.02 11.71 3.27
C ILE A 86 14.72 11.08 2.77
N VAL A 87 14.83 9.89 2.18
CA VAL A 87 13.70 9.15 1.63
C VAL A 87 13.31 8.05 2.62
N GLU A 88 12.04 8.02 2.98
CA GLU A 88 11.38 6.99 3.79
C GLU A 88 10.35 6.29 2.89
N ALA A 89 10.61 5.01 2.59
CA ALA A 89 9.76 4.24 1.68
C ALA A 89 8.79 3.36 2.46
N LYS A 90 7.56 3.25 1.96
CA LYS A 90 6.49 2.43 2.54
C LYS A 90 5.87 1.52 1.49
N ARG A 91 5.41 0.35 1.95
CA ARG A 91 4.61 -0.59 1.15
C ARG A 91 3.15 -0.17 1.11
N GLY A 92 2.46 -0.55 0.03
CA GLY A 92 1.05 -0.22 -0.16
C GLY A 92 0.79 1.29 -0.11
N TRP A 93 -0.39 1.66 0.39
CA TRP A 93 -0.80 3.06 0.60
C TRP A 93 -0.41 3.58 1.99
N LEU A 94 0.42 2.84 2.73
CA LEU A 94 0.91 3.30 4.03
C LEU A 94 1.82 4.52 3.84
N LEU A 95 1.74 5.42 4.80
CA LEU A 95 2.56 6.63 4.86
C LEU A 95 3.33 6.61 6.18
N PRO A 96 4.56 7.15 6.21
CA PRO A 96 5.31 7.21 7.45
C PRO A 96 4.61 8.12 8.46
N SER A 97 4.68 7.73 9.72
CA SER A 97 4.17 8.55 10.82
C SER A 97 5.05 9.79 11.00
N GLN A 98 4.48 10.86 11.57
CA GLN A 98 5.25 12.04 11.94
C GLN A 98 6.44 11.69 12.86
N ALA A 99 6.24 10.79 13.83
CA ALA A 99 7.29 10.35 14.74
C ALA A 99 8.45 9.60 14.04
N GLN A 100 8.20 8.93 12.90
CA GLN A 100 9.29 8.38 12.08
C GLN A 100 10.06 9.49 11.38
N LEU A 101 9.36 10.46 10.81
CA LEU A 101 9.96 11.59 10.09
C LEU A 101 10.80 12.51 11.01
N GLU A 102 10.36 12.72 12.25
CA GLU A 102 11.07 13.51 13.28
C GLU A 102 12.48 12.97 13.56
N GLN A 103 12.71 11.66 13.43
CA GLN A 103 14.02 11.03 13.66
C GLN A 103 15.10 11.53 12.70
N TYR A 104 14.70 12.09 11.57
CA TYR A 104 15.58 12.48 10.48
C TYR A 104 15.69 14.00 10.30
N ALA A 105 14.76 14.79 10.86
CA ALA A 105 14.70 16.23 10.65
C ALA A 105 15.99 16.93 11.10
N ASN A 106 16.51 16.58 12.28
CA ASN A 106 17.78 17.10 12.80
C ASN A 106 18.95 16.87 11.83
N ARG A 107 19.01 15.73 11.14
CA ARG A 107 20.12 15.44 10.20
C ARG A 107 20.13 16.40 9.02
N ILE A 108 18.94 16.74 8.51
CA ILE A 108 18.78 17.71 7.41
C ILE A 108 19.14 19.11 7.86
N GLU A 109 18.72 19.50 9.07
CA GLU A 109 19.07 20.80 9.65
C GLU A 109 20.59 20.97 9.77
N HIS A 110 21.30 19.96 10.29
CA HIS A 110 22.77 19.99 10.41
C HIS A 110 23.49 20.05 9.05
N HIS A 111 22.87 19.51 7.99
CA HIS A 111 23.40 19.58 6.63
C HIS A 111 23.16 20.96 5.98
N GLY A 112 22.20 21.73 6.50
CA GLY A 112 21.95 23.12 6.15
C GLY A 112 20.68 23.36 5.32
N ARG A 113 20.33 22.46 4.40
CA ARG A 113 19.04 22.49 3.68
C ARG A 113 18.65 21.11 3.18
N GLY A 114 17.37 20.94 2.82
CA GLY A 114 16.88 19.68 2.28
C GLY A 114 15.40 19.45 2.49
N ALA A 115 14.99 18.20 2.37
CA ALA A 115 13.61 17.78 2.62
C ALA A 115 13.51 16.31 3.01
N LEU A 116 12.42 16.00 3.70
CA LEU A 116 11.97 14.64 3.94
C LEU A 116 11.10 14.22 2.76
N ILE A 117 11.36 13.03 2.21
CA ILE A 117 10.63 12.47 1.09
C ILE A 117 9.94 11.20 1.57
N SER A 118 8.61 11.18 1.52
CA SER A 118 7.84 9.95 1.69
C SER A 118 7.61 9.31 0.32
N LEU A 119 7.79 7.99 0.22
CA LEU A 119 7.64 7.23 -1.02
C LEU A 119 6.72 6.02 -0.81
N SER A 120 5.57 5.96 -1.49
CA SER A 120 4.59 4.86 -1.32
C SER A 120 3.64 4.74 -2.52
N GLN A 121 2.64 3.86 -2.47
CA GLN A 121 1.55 3.83 -3.46
C GLN A 121 0.47 4.89 -3.22
N ALA A 122 0.50 5.59 -2.09
CA ALA A 122 -0.43 6.67 -1.78
C ALA A 122 -0.44 7.74 -2.88
N SER A 123 -1.63 8.27 -3.18
CA SER A 123 -1.74 9.42 -4.08
C SER A 123 -1.25 10.69 -3.38
N HIS A 124 -0.89 11.71 -4.16
CA HIS A 124 -0.60 13.06 -3.62
C HIS A 124 -1.75 13.61 -2.78
N ALA A 125 -3.00 13.33 -3.17
CA ALA A 125 -4.18 13.78 -2.44
C ALA A 125 -4.27 13.12 -1.06
N LEU A 126 -4.06 11.80 -1.00
CA LEU A 126 -4.00 11.04 0.25
C LEU A 126 -2.83 11.50 1.14
N ALA A 127 -1.64 11.67 0.56
CA ALA A 127 -0.48 12.14 1.29
C ALA A 127 -0.67 13.53 1.88
N ARG A 128 -1.29 14.46 1.14
CA ARG A 128 -1.57 15.83 1.62
C ARG A 128 -2.51 15.88 2.83
N THR A 129 -3.42 14.91 2.96
CA THR A 129 -4.32 14.84 4.12
C THR A 129 -3.70 14.12 5.32
N SER A 130 -2.73 13.23 5.08
CA SER A 130 -2.21 12.32 6.11
C SER A 130 -0.81 12.69 6.61
N LEU A 131 0.01 13.35 5.78
CA LEU A 131 1.34 13.81 6.16
C LEU A 131 1.33 15.28 6.57
N PRO A 132 2.12 15.67 7.58
CA PRO A 132 2.34 17.08 7.87
C PRO A 132 3.12 17.73 6.72
N ALA A 133 2.81 19.00 6.40
CA ALA A 133 3.54 19.73 5.37
C ALA A 133 5.01 20.00 5.75
N THR A 134 5.30 20.00 7.05
CA THR A 134 6.63 20.18 7.64
C THR A 134 6.77 19.37 8.92
N VAL A 135 7.99 18.91 9.21
CA VAL A 135 8.40 18.31 10.49
C VAL A 135 9.63 19.08 10.97
N ASP A 136 9.57 19.65 12.17
CA ASP A 136 10.64 20.52 12.72
C ASP A 136 11.14 21.59 11.73
N GLY A 137 10.21 22.21 11.00
CA GLY A 137 10.52 23.20 9.96
C GLY A 137 11.05 22.63 8.64
N ILE A 138 11.40 21.35 8.58
CA ILE A 138 11.82 20.66 7.36
C ILE A 138 10.60 20.29 6.52
N ARG A 139 10.65 20.61 5.21
CA ARG A 139 9.56 20.29 4.28
C ARG A 139 9.42 18.78 4.09
N VAL A 140 8.19 18.31 4.06
CA VAL A 140 7.84 16.93 3.66
C VAL A 140 7.26 16.95 2.25
N VAL A 141 7.80 16.10 1.38
CA VAL A 141 7.32 15.89 0.01
C VAL A 141 6.93 14.44 -0.14
N HIS A 142 5.80 14.19 -0.80
CA HIS A 142 5.41 12.83 -1.14
C HIS A 142 5.70 12.53 -2.60
N LEU A 143 6.20 11.33 -2.89
CA LEU A 143 6.41 10.79 -4.22
C LEU A 143 5.64 9.46 -4.34
N PRO A 144 4.65 9.36 -5.24
CA PRO A 144 4.02 8.08 -5.53
C PRO A 144 4.95 7.16 -6.34
N TRP A 145 4.97 5.86 -6.03
CA TRP A 145 5.71 4.87 -6.82
C TRP A 145 5.29 4.85 -8.30
N ALA A 146 4.04 5.18 -8.60
CA ALA A 146 3.55 5.31 -9.97
C ALA A 146 4.30 6.39 -10.76
N GLU A 147 4.70 7.49 -10.12
CA GLU A 147 5.49 8.53 -10.77
C GLU A 147 6.94 8.08 -10.97
N VAL A 148 7.54 7.37 -10.00
CA VAL A 148 8.88 6.77 -10.16
C VAL A 148 8.90 5.78 -11.34
N LEU A 149 7.87 4.94 -11.48
CA LEU A 149 7.72 4.04 -12.63
C LEU A 149 7.60 4.80 -13.96
N ALA A 150 6.93 5.95 -13.97
CA ALA A 150 6.85 6.81 -15.15
C ALA A 150 8.19 7.48 -15.45
N ASP A 151 8.91 7.93 -14.42
CA ASP A 151 10.24 8.54 -14.54
C ASP A 151 11.24 7.54 -15.12
N ILE A 152 11.22 6.28 -14.65
CA ILE A 152 12.04 5.19 -15.23
C ILE A 152 11.78 5.04 -16.74
N GLU A 153 10.52 5.06 -17.16
CA GLU A 153 10.18 4.97 -18.58
C GLU A 153 10.63 6.19 -19.39
N ALA A 154 10.52 7.37 -18.79
CA ALA A 154 10.88 8.64 -19.42
C ALA A 154 12.40 8.75 -19.64
N VAL A 155 13.23 8.29 -18.70
CA VAL A 155 14.70 8.38 -18.80
C VAL A 155 15.33 7.25 -19.61
N LYS A 156 14.64 6.11 -19.75
CA LYS A 156 15.19 4.93 -20.43
C LYS A 156 15.70 5.19 -21.87
N PRO A 157 15.06 6.03 -22.70
CA PRO A 157 15.57 6.41 -24.01
C PRO A 157 16.97 7.04 -23.99
N ASP A 158 17.30 7.78 -22.93
CA ASP A 158 18.57 8.51 -22.79
C ASP A 158 19.68 7.67 -22.14
N CYS A 159 19.31 6.57 -21.48
CA CYS A 159 20.24 5.64 -20.85
C CYS A 159 20.94 4.72 -21.89
N ARG A 160 22.10 4.18 -21.52
CA ARG A 160 22.91 3.29 -22.39
C ARG A 160 23.44 2.08 -21.64
N GLY A 161 23.69 0.99 -22.39
CA GLY A 161 24.35 -0.21 -21.86
C GLY A 161 23.71 -0.75 -20.58
N ARG A 162 24.50 -0.84 -19.51
CA ARG A 162 24.08 -1.40 -18.22
C ARG A 162 23.03 -0.56 -17.49
N GLU A 163 22.97 0.75 -17.73
CA GLU A 163 21.95 1.62 -17.12
C GLU A 163 20.54 1.15 -17.51
N ARG A 164 20.33 0.86 -18.81
CA ARG A 164 19.05 0.35 -19.32
C ARG A 164 18.66 -0.98 -18.71
N VAL A 165 19.63 -1.89 -18.53
CA VAL A 165 19.40 -3.18 -17.89
C VAL A 165 18.92 -2.97 -16.47
N TRP A 166 19.61 -2.13 -15.68
CA TRP A 166 19.21 -1.87 -14.29
C TRP A 166 17.86 -1.15 -14.17
N LEU A 167 17.52 -0.27 -15.12
CA LEU A 167 16.19 0.33 -15.18
C LEU A 167 15.10 -0.70 -15.49
N ASP A 168 15.36 -1.65 -16.39
CA ASP A 168 14.41 -2.72 -16.70
C ASP A 168 14.19 -3.66 -15.52
N GLU A 169 15.28 -4.05 -14.85
CA GLU A 169 15.25 -4.82 -13.61
C GLU A 169 14.45 -4.10 -12.52
N LEU A 170 14.79 -2.83 -12.26
CA LEU A 170 14.11 -2.04 -11.22
C LEU A 170 12.63 -1.86 -11.54
N ARG A 171 12.29 -1.61 -12.81
CA ARG A 171 10.91 -1.47 -13.25
C ARG A 171 10.12 -2.76 -13.09
N ALA A 172 10.70 -3.90 -13.47
CA ALA A 172 10.05 -5.20 -13.33
C ALA A 172 9.74 -5.46 -11.85
N TYR A 173 10.75 -5.34 -11.00
CA TYR A 173 10.62 -5.47 -9.54
C TYR A 173 9.57 -4.51 -8.94
N LEU A 174 9.65 -3.21 -9.23
CA LEU A 174 8.69 -2.23 -8.70
C LEU A 174 7.27 -2.49 -9.21
N LYS A 175 7.08 -2.95 -10.45
CA LYS A 175 5.74 -3.30 -10.96
C LYS A 175 5.12 -4.46 -10.21
N GLU A 176 5.92 -5.43 -9.79
CA GLU A 176 5.44 -6.51 -8.95
C GLU A 176 5.06 -5.94 -7.59
N VAL A 177 6.02 -5.32 -6.90
CA VAL A 177 5.85 -4.79 -5.53
C VAL A 177 4.71 -3.76 -5.40
N VAL A 178 4.55 -2.86 -6.38
CA VAL A 178 3.48 -1.85 -6.41
C VAL A 178 2.11 -2.46 -6.71
N LYS A 179 2.07 -3.67 -7.28
CA LYS A 179 0.82 -4.35 -7.65
C LYS A 179 0.53 -5.61 -6.85
N VAL A 180 1.35 -6.00 -5.86
CA VAL A 180 1.23 -7.33 -5.24
C VAL A 180 -0.09 -7.48 -4.51
N ARG A 181 -1.07 -8.01 -5.24
CA ARG A 181 -1.98 -9.01 -4.74
C ARG A 181 -1.47 -10.34 -5.25
N ASN A 182 -1.06 -11.21 -4.34
CA ASN A 182 -0.71 -12.56 -4.71
C ASN A 182 -1.98 -13.28 -5.21
N VAL A 183 -2.18 -13.34 -6.52
CA VAL A 183 -3.42 -13.86 -7.12
C VAL A 183 -3.70 -15.33 -6.80
N ALA A 184 -2.66 -16.07 -6.35
CA ALA A 184 -2.77 -17.45 -5.92
C ALA A 184 -3.32 -17.58 -4.48
N GLU A 185 -3.29 -16.51 -3.69
CA GLU A 185 -3.85 -16.53 -2.34
C GLU A 185 -5.38 -16.54 -2.37
N SER A 186 -5.96 -17.53 -1.70
CA SER A 186 -7.41 -17.72 -1.60
C SER A 186 -8.02 -17.09 -0.34
N TRP A 187 -7.27 -16.24 0.39
CA TRP A 187 -7.77 -15.57 1.58
C TRP A 187 -8.96 -14.66 1.26
N THR A 188 -10.06 -14.91 1.97
CA THR A 188 -11.31 -14.17 1.83
C THR A 188 -11.59 -13.40 3.11
N TYR A 189 -11.78 -12.09 2.98
CA TYR A 189 -12.12 -11.23 4.10
C TYR A 189 -13.65 -11.13 4.25
N SER A 190 -14.17 -11.62 5.37
CA SER A 190 -15.60 -11.70 5.64
C SER A 190 -16.09 -10.58 6.55
N VAL A 191 -16.99 -9.75 6.03
CA VAL A 191 -17.57 -8.59 6.71
C VAL A 191 -19.07 -8.77 6.91
N VAL A 192 -19.62 -8.19 7.98
CA VAL A 192 -21.07 -8.14 8.22
C VAL A 192 -21.59 -6.81 7.70
N LEU A 193 -22.67 -6.85 6.92
CA LEU A 193 -23.35 -5.67 6.40
C LEU A 193 -24.62 -5.39 7.21
N ASN A 194 -24.94 -4.11 7.35
CA ASN A 194 -26.16 -3.61 7.97
C ASN A 194 -26.98 -2.81 6.93
N ASP A 195 -28.15 -2.31 7.33
CA ASP A 195 -29.01 -1.45 6.51
C ASP A 195 -28.67 0.04 6.63
N GLU A 196 -27.47 0.37 7.13
CA GLU A 196 -27.00 1.75 7.21
C GLU A 196 -26.79 2.32 5.81
N ARG A 197 -27.19 3.57 5.62
CA ARG A 197 -27.07 4.31 4.36
C ARG A 197 -25.94 5.34 4.47
N PRO A 198 -24.68 4.98 4.12
CA PRO A 198 -23.50 5.84 4.38
C PRO A 198 -23.53 7.20 3.66
N GLY A 199 -24.33 7.35 2.59
CA GLY A 199 -24.59 8.64 1.93
C GLY A 199 -26.06 9.11 2.03
N GLY A 200 -26.89 8.40 2.79
CA GLY A 200 -28.35 8.57 2.82
C GLY A 200 -29.10 8.06 1.59
N GLY A 201 -28.38 7.54 0.58
CA GLY A 201 -28.92 6.97 -0.66
C GLY A 201 -29.07 5.46 -0.56
N ALA A 202 -28.05 4.71 -0.95
CA ALA A 202 -28.02 3.25 -0.88
C ALA A 202 -27.53 2.72 0.49
N THR A 203 -28.00 1.54 0.90
CA THR A 203 -27.45 0.78 2.03
C THR A 203 -26.13 0.11 1.65
N PHE A 204 -25.35 -0.34 2.63
CA PHE A 204 -24.18 -1.17 2.34
C PHE A 204 -24.52 -2.45 1.56
N LYS A 205 -25.69 -3.06 1.82
CA LYS A 205 -26.16 -4.23 1.07
C LYS A 205 -26.36 -3.88 -0.41
N GLU A 206 -27.09 -2.80 -0.70
CA GLU A 206 -27.34 -2.30 -2.07
C GLU A 206 -26.04 -1.88 -2.78
N ILE A 207 -25.08 -1.26 -2.08
CA ILE A 207 -23.78 -0.91 -2.65
C ILE A 207 -23.02 -2.17 -3.10
N VAL A 208 -23.03 -3.23 -2.29
CA VAL A 208 -22.38 -4.50 -2.65
C VAL A 208 -23.14 -5.24 -3.77
N THR A 209 -24.47 -5.32 -3.69
CA THR A 209 -25.25 -6.12 -4.64
C THR A 209 -25.46 -5.44 -5.99
N ASP A 210 -25.65 -4.13 -6.00
CA ASP A 210 -26.13 -3.41 -7.18
C ASP A 210 -25.01 -2.60 -7.83
N GLN A 211 -24.08 -2.07 -7.02
CA GLN A 211 -22.96 -1.27 -7.51
C GLN A 211 -21.66 -2.08 -7.61
N LEU A 212 -21.65 -3.33 -7.12
CA LEU A 212 -20.46 -4.18 -7.04
C LEU A 212 -19.26 -3.43 -6.46
N ALA A 213 -19.50 -2.75 -5.34
CA ALA A 213 -18.48 -1.97 -4.66
C ALA A 213 -18.52 -2.21 -3.15
N TYR A 214 -17.41 -1.91 -2.48
CA TYR A 214 -17.37 -1.83 -1.03
C TYR A 214 -16.28 -0.86 -0.59
N PHE A 215 -16.41 -0.29 0.60
CA PHE A 215 -15.36 0.55 1.18
C PHE A 215 -15.39 0.47 2.70
N HIS A 216 -14.26 0.79 3.30
CA HIS A 216 -14.12 0.91 4.74
C HIS A 216 -12.98 1.87 5.11
N PRO A 217 -12.96 2.38 6.36
CA PRO A 217 -11.84 3.19 6.85
C PRO A 217 -10.50 2.47 6.64
N TYR A 218 -9.52 3.15 6.07
CA TYR A 218 -8.22 2.54 5.78
C TYR A 218 -7.37 2.44 7.06
N GLY A 219 -6.83 1.25 7.35
CA GLY A 219 -5.88 1.02 8.45
C GLY A 219 -6.40 1.22 9.89
N GLU A 220 -7.66 1.62 10.08
CA GLU A 220 -8.21 1.90 11.40
C GLU A 220 -8.97 0.70 12.00
N GLY A 221 -8.90 0.52 13.31
CA GLY A 221 -9.73 -0.44 14.04
C GLY A 221 -9.66 -1.87 13.52
N GLY A 222 -8.52 -2.33 12.99
CA GLY A 222 -8.33 -3.70 12.48
C GLY A 222 -8.90 -3.96 11.07
N TRP A 223 -9.19 -2.91 10.31
CA TRP A 223 -9.37 -3.03 8.86
C TRP A 223 -8.03 -3.37 8.17
N PRO A 224 -8.04 -4.13 7.08
CA PRO A 224 -6.83 -4.50 6.37
C PRO A 224 -6.17 -3.26 5.73
N THR A 225 -4.84 -3.23 5.80
CA THR A 225 -3.98 -2.23 5.13
C THR A 225 -3.61 -2.66 3.72
N GLU A 226 -3.69 -3.96 3.44
CA GLU A 226 -3.56 -4.55 2.11
C GLU A 226 -4.92 -5.04 1.59
N PRO A 227 -5.29 -4.73 0.34
CA PRO A 227 -6.56 -5.18 -0.22
C PRO A 227 -6.66 -6.72 -0.25
N PRO A 228 -7.76 -7.32 0.26
CA PRO A 228 -7.97 -8.75 0.14
C PRO A 228 -8.20 -9.15 -1.33
N ASN A 229 -7.86 -10.38 -1.69
CA ASN A 229 -8.20 -10.93 -3.01
C ASN A 229 -9.70 -11.18 -3.17
N PHE A 230 -10.34 -11.61 -2.09
CA PHE A 230 -11.75 -11.95 -2.06
C PHE A 230 -12.43 -11.32 -0.85
N MET A 231 -13.68 -10.92 -1.03
CA MET A 231 -14.53 -10.45 0.05
C MET A 231 -15.80 -11.27 0.13
N ALA A 232 -16.19 -11.62 1.35
CA ALA A 232 -17.45 -12.28 1.65
C ALA A 232 -18.32 -11.37 2.52
N PHE A 233 -19.59 -11.22 2.15
CA PHE A 233 -20.52 -10.32 2.81
C PHE A 233 -21.61 -11.12 3.50
N ARG A 234 -21.85 -10.77 4.76
CA ARG A 234 -22.78 -11.47 5.64
C ARG A 234 -23.91 -10.57 6.10
N TRP A 235 -25.12 -11.10 6.12
CA TRP A 235 -26.27 -10.51 6.78
C TRP A 235 -27.32 -11.60 7.01
N ASP A 236 -28.25 -11.35 7.94
CA ASP A 236 -29.32 -12.27 8.33
C ASP A 236 -28.80 -13.68 8.65
N GLY A 237 -27.71 -13.74 9.43
CA GLY A 237 -27.13 -14.99 9.93
C GLY A 237 -26.43 -15.86 8.89
N ALA A 238 -26.13 -15.34 7.69
CA ALA A 238 -25.48 -16.10 6.62
C ALA A 238 -24.48 -15.26 5.82
N VAL A 239 -23.50 -15.93 5.20
CA VAL A 239 -22.74 -15.40 4.05
C VAL A 239 -23.64 -15.45 2.83
N ARG A 240 -23.77 -14.32 2.15
CA ARG A 240 -24.77 -14.10 1.11
C ARG A 240 -24.16 -13.74 -0.24
N ARG A 241 -22.97 -13.15 -0.21
CA ARG A 241 -22.22 -12.74 -1.41
C ARG A 241 -20.75 -13.02 -1.19
N ILE A 242 -20.10 -13.51 -2.24
CA ILE A 242 -18.65 -13.70 -2.31
C ILE A 242 -18.23 -13.06 -3.62
N HIS A 243 -17.22 -12.20 -3.58
CA HIS A 243 -16.72 -11.50 -4.74
C HIS A 243 -15.19 -11.53 -4.75
N ARG A 244 -14.62 -11.59 -5.95
CA ARG A 244 -13.22 -11.22 -6.16
C ARG A 244 -13.12 -9.69 -6.12
N VAL A 245 -12.09 -9.16 -5.46
CA VAL A 245 -11.75 -7.74 -5.59
C VAL A 245 -11.00 -7.56 -6.90
N ILE A 246 -11.59 -6.80 -7.81
CA ILE A 246 -11.02 -6.52 -9.15
C ILE A 246 -10.02 -5.38 -9.08
N ASP A 247 -10.35 -4.35 -8.30
CA ASP A 247 -9.54 -3.16 -8.16
C ASP A 247 -9.65 -2.60 -6.74
N ALA A 248 -8.61 -1.93 -6.26
CA ALA A 248 -8.66 -1.21 -4.99
C ALA A 248 -7.83 0.07 -5.06
N ASP A 249 -8.30 1.05 -4.30
CA ASP A 249 -7.61 2.31 -4.10
C ASP A 249 -7.85 2.81 -2.67
N VAL A 250 -7.04 3.77 -2.23
CA VAL A 250 -7.26 4.50 -0.98
C VAL A 250 -7.50 5.97 -1.29
N VAL A 251 -8.73 6.41 -1.05
CA VAL A 251 -9.13 7.81 -1.26
C VAL A 251 -9.04 8.58 0.06
N PRO A 252 -8.58 9.86 0.06
CA PRO A 252 -8.56 10.67 1.26
C PRO A 252 -9.97 10.96 1.79
N HIS A 253 -10.93 11.13 0.88
CA HIS A 253 -12.33 11.36 1.22
C HIS A 253 -13.24 10.52 0.33
N LEU A 254 -14.26 9.89 0.91
CA LEU A 254 -15.20 9.05 0.13
C LEU A 254 -15.94 9.85 -0.94
N GLN A 255 -16.18 11.13 -0.70
CA GLN A 255 -16.85 12.03 -1.65
C GLN A 255 -16.10 12.17 -2.99
N ASP A 256 -14.79 11.93 -3.01
CA ASP A 256 -13.98 12.01 -4.23
C ASP A 256 -14.35 10.89 -5.21
N ARG A 257 -14.78 9.74 -4.67
CA ARG A 257 -15.26 8.59 -5.46
C ARG A 257 -16.78 8.54 -5.57
N TYR A 258 -17.47 8.91 -4.49
CA TYR A 258 -18.92 8.87 -4.35
C TYR A 258 -19.45 10.26 -3.95
N PRO A 259 -19.67 11.18 -4.90
CA PRO A 259 -20.01 12.58 -4.61
C PRO A 259 -21.24 12.78 -3.70
N TYR A 260 -22.13 11.79 -3.63
CA TYR A 260 -23.31 11.80 -2.76
C TYR A 260 -23.00 11.50 -1.27
N MET A 261 -21.82 10.97 -0.94
CA MET A 261 -21.38 10.64 0.43
C MET A 261 -20.74 11.84 1.13
N THR A 262 -21.54 12.88 1.37
CA THR A 262 -21.06 14.13 1.97
C THR A 262 -20.74 13.99 3.46
N THR A 263 -19.72 14.72 3.94
CA THR A 263 -19.32 14.75 5.36
C THR A 263 -20.42 15.23 6.32
N LYS A 264 -21.40 16.01 5.84
CA LYS A 264 -22.58 16.39 6.63
C LYS A 264 -23.45 15.20 7.02
N LYS A 265 -23.54 14.20 6.15
CA LYS A 265 -24.36 12.99 6.36
C LYS A 265 -23.58 11.87 7.02
N ASN A 266 -22.28 11.83 6.77
CA ASN A 266 -21.37 10.87 7.37
C ASN A 266 -20.06 11.59 7.73
N PRO A 267 -19.90 12.05 8.98
CA PRO A 267 -18.68 12.73 9.41
C PRO A 267 -17.42 11.89 9.20
N LEU A 268 -17.55 10.55 9.24
CA LEU A 268 -16.45 9.63 9.02
C LEU A 268 -16.01 9.61 7.56
N ALA A 269 -16.81 10.07 6.59
CA ALA A 269 -16.44 10.13 5.17
C ALA A 269 -15.26 11.07 4.87
N ALA A 270 -14.85 11.89 5.86
CA ALA A 270 -13.72 12.81 5.77
C ALA A 270 -12.34 12.15 6.00
N ARG A 271 -12.29 10.92 6.54
CA ARG A 271 -11.02 10.20 6.74
C ARG A 271 -10.68 9.30 5.54
N PRO A 272 -9.43 8.84 5.41
CA PRO A 272 -9.04 7.90 4.36
C PRO A 272 -9.85 6.60 4.36
N HIS A 273 -10.24 6.14 3.16
CA HIS A 273 -10.98 4.89 2.98
C HIS A 273 -10.34 4.02 1.90
N ALA A 274 -10.24 2.72 2.19
CA ALA A 274 -10.06 1.72 1.16
C ALA A 274 -11.37 1.60 0.37
N VAL A 275 -11.28 1.62 -0.95
CA VAL A 275 -12.40 1.44 -1.86
C VAL A 275 -12.09 0.28 -2.79
N TYR A 276 -13.08 -0.59 -2.98
CA TYR A 276 -12.98 -1.82 -3.74
C TYR A 276 -13.99 -1.85 -4.87
N SER A 277 -13.52 -2.18 -6.06
CA SER A 277 -14.39 -2.64 -7.16
C SER A 277 -14.48 -4.16 -7.10
N LEU A 278 -15.70 -4.69 -7.05
CA LEU A 278 -15.99 -6.11 -6.90
C LEU A 278 -16.33 -6.73 -8.26
N GLY A 279 -15.92 -7.98 -8.44
CA GLY A 279 -16.28 -8.77 -9.61
C GLY A 279 -17.70 -9.33 -9.49
N PRO A 280 -18.16 -10.11 -10.47
CA PRO A 280 -19.40 -10.86 -10.36
C PRO A 280 -19.43 -11.74 -9.09
N GLN A 281 -20.62 -12.07 -8.62
CA GLN A 281 -20.78 -13.00 -7.51
C GLN A 281 -20.15 -14.36 -7.86
N LEU A 282 -19.35 -14.88 -6.95
CA LEU A 282 -18.77 -16.22 -7.01
C LEU A 282 -19.70 -17.23 -6.32
N PRO A 283 -19.66 -18.52 -6.73
CA PRO A 283 -20.38 -19.58 -6.04
C PRO A 283 -19.89 -19.77 -4.60
N PRO A 284 -20.66 -20.44 -3.73
CA PRO A 284 -22.05 -20.84 -3.95
C PRO A 284 -22.99 -19.63 -4.02
N PHE A 285 -24.10 -19.78 -4.75
CA PHE A 285 -25.10 -18.71 -4.89
C PHE A 285 -26.15 -18.77 -3.77
N GLU A 286 -26.29 -19.95 -3.17
CA GLU A 286 -27.09 -20.20 -2.00
C GLU A 286 -26.42 -19.61 -0.75
N PRO A 287 -27.20 -19.07 0.21
CA PRO A 287 -26.65 -18.56 1.46
C PRO A 287 -25.94 -19.65 2.26
N ILE A 288 -24.72 -19.37 2.73
CA ILE A 288 -23.98 -20.24 3.65
C ILE A 288 -24.31 -19.81 5.09
N PRO A 289 -25.00 -20.62 5.91
CA PRO A 289 -25.36 -20.23 7.27
C PRO A 289 -24.11 -20.00 8.12
N ASN A 290 -24.20 -19.08 9.09
CA ASN A 290 -23.06 -18.78 9.97
C ASN A 290 -22.62 -20.01 10.79
N GLY A 291 -23.57 -20.84 11.24
CA GLY A 291 -23.30 -22.02 12.09
C GLY A 291 -22.86 -21.72 13.53
N ALA A 292 -22.60 -20.45 13.86
CA ALA A 292 -22.24 -19.96 15.19
C ALA A 292 -22.64 -18.48 15.36
N PRO A 293 -22.76 -17.97 16.60
CA PRO A 293 -23.07 -16.57 16.86
C PRO A 293 -21.84 -15.68 16.61
N TYR A 294 -21.56 -15.41 15.33
CA TYR A 294 -20.63 -14.36 14.95
C TYR A 294 -21.34 -13.01 15.08
N ARG A 295 -20.87 -12.19 16.03
CA ARG A 295 -21.25 -10.77 16.15
C ARG A 295 -20.73 -9.99 14.91
N ALA A 296 -20.65 -8.67 14.98
CA ALA A 296 -20.06 -7.82 13.93
C ALA A 296 -18.52 -8.00 13.74
N THR A 297 -17.96 -9.15 14.15
CA THR A 297 -16.55 -9.49 14.00
C THR A 297 -16.22 -9.71 12.53
N ARG A 298 -15.14 -9.10 12.06
CA ARG A 298 -14.56 -9.34 10.73
C ARG A 298 -13.67 -10.57 10.79
N LEU A 299 -13.73 -11.44 9.78
CA LEU A 299 -13.11 -12.77 9.82
C LEU A 299 -12.32 -13.03 8.55
N TRP A 300 -11.23 -13.79 8.67
CA TRP A 300 -10.50 -14.34 7.53
C TRP A 300 -10.81 -15.83 7.40
N VAL A 301 -11.07 -16.27 6.17
CA VAL A 301 -11.38 -17.66 5.82
C VAL A 301 -10.82 -17.97 4.44
N LEU A 302 -10.35 -19.20 4.22
CA LEU A 302 -9.93 -19.63 2.87
C LEU A 302 -11.16 -19.80 1.97
N LEU A 303 -11.08 -19.32 0.73
CA LEU A 303 -12.19 -19.31 -0.21
C LEU A 303 -12.75 -20.71 -0.47
N ASP A 304 -11.88 -21.69 -0.72
CA ASP A 304 -12.26 -23.08 -0.98
C ASP A 304 -12.99 -23.71 0.22
N GLN A 305 -12.54 -23.40 1.44
CA GLN A 305 -13.22 -23.85 2.66
C GLN A 305 -14.57 -23.17 2.82
N LEU A 306 -14.67 -21.88 2.52
CA LEU A 306 -15.92 -21.14 2.55
C LEU A 306 -16.93 -21.68 1.53
N GLN A 307 -16.48 -22.05 0.33
CA GLN A 307 -17.35 -22.54 -0.75
C GLN A 307 -17.85 -23.97 -0.57
N THR A 308 -17.14 -24.78 0.22
CA THR A 308 -17.42 -26.23 0.35
C THR A 308 -17.96 -26.64 1.71
N ALA A 309 -17.78 -25.84 2.76
CA ALA A 309 -18.31 -26.14 4.07
C ALA A 309 -19.82 -25.84 4.17
N PRO A 310 -20.59 -26.61 4.96
CA PRO A 310 -22.02 -26.36 5.14
C PRO A 310 -22.32 -25.13 6.00
N SER A 311 -21.32 -24.55 6.68
CA SER A 311 -21.46 -23.31 7.43
C SER A 311 -20.14 -22.53 7.50
N LEU A 312 -20.23 -21.22 7.76
CA LEU A 312 -19.05 -20.37 7.98
C LEU A 312 -18.22 -20.84 9.18
N ALA A 313 -18.88 -21.29 10.25
CA ALA A 313 -18.18 -21.76 11.44
C ALA A 313 -17.29 -22.97 11.14
N GLU A 314 -17.80 -23.89 10.33
CA GLU A 314 -17.03 -25.04 9.89
C GLU A 314 -15.90 -24.63 8.92
N ALA A 315 -16.16 -23.72 7.97
CA ALA A 315 -15.14 -23.18 7.07
C ALA A 315 -13.96 -22.57 7.83
N ILE A 316 -14.24 -21.79 8.89
CA ILE A 316 -13.23 -21.18 9.76
C ILE A 316 -12.46 -22.25 10.52
N SER A 317 -13.14 -23.28 11.04
CA SER A 317 -12.48 -24.38 11.76
C SER A 317 -11.51 -25.14 10.83
N ARG A 318 -11.95 -25.47 9.61
CA ARG A 318 -11.12 -26.12 8.59
C ARG A 318 -9.94 -25.25 8.17
N THR A 319 -10.18 -23.94 7.98
CA THR A 319 -9.13 -22.97 7.68
C THR A 319 -8.07 -22.92 8.76
N LYS A 320 -8.46 -22.87 10.04
CA LYS A 320 -7.52 -22.88 11.17
C LYS A 320 -6.70 -24.17 11.24
N ALA A 321 -7.32 -25.32 10.95
CA ALA A 321 -6.63 -26.60 10.93
C ALA A 321 -5.56 -26.66 9.83
N LEU A 322 -5.84 -26.11 8.63
CA LEU A 322 -4.87 -26.02 7.54
C LEU A 322 -3.74 -25.03 7.83
N ASN A 323 -4.06 -23.89 8.43
CA ASN A 323 -3.10 -22.82 8.70
C ASN A 323 -2.28 -23.03 9.99
N GLY A 324 -2.58 -24.07 10.79
CA GLY A 324 -1.93 -24.31 12.08
C GLY A 324 -2.23 -23.25 13.16
N GLY A 325 -3.24 -22.40 12.95
CA GLY A 325 -3.56 -21.26 13.82
C GLY A 325 -4.44 -20.19 13.15
N PRO A 326 -4.82 -19.13 13.88
CA PRO A 326 -5.55 -18.00 13.30
C PRO A 326 -4.67 -17.25 12.29
N TYR A 327 -5.23 -16.94 11.12
CA TYR A 327 -4.56 -16.09 10.14
C TYR A 327 -4.46 -14.66 10.66
N THR A 328 -3.26 -14.10 10.57
CA THR A 328 -2.98 -12.69 10.82
C THR A 328 -2.40 -12.15 9.53
N PRO A 329 -3.09 -11.25 8.80
CA PRO A 329 -2.48 -10.60 7.64
C PRO A 329 -1.18 -9.91 8.07
N ALA A 330 -0.19 -9.87 7.18
CA ALA A 330 0.95 -8.99 7.38
C ALA A 330 0.42 -7.56 7.47
N GLY A 331 0.65 -6.91 8.61
CA GLY A 331 0.29 -5.52 8.87
C GLY A 331 1.29 -4.57 8.24
#